data_AF-A0ABC8T3Z4-F1
#
_entry.id   AF-A0ABC8T3Z4-F1
#
_cell.length_a   1.000
_cell.length_b   1.000
_cell.length_c   1.000
_cell.angle_alpha   90.00
_cell.angle_beta   90.00
_cell.angle_gamma   90.00
#
_symmetry.space_group_name_H-M   'P 1'
#
loop_
_entity.id
_entity.type
_entity.pdbx_description
1 polymer ?
#
loop_
_entity_poly.entity_id
_entity_poly.type
_entity_poly.pdbx_seq_one_letter_code
_entity_poly.pdbx_strand_id
1 'polypeptide(L)'
;MAMNFGIPMGYDVAGVVVKVGSLVKHLKEGDEVYGDINKEAYNPKQFGSLAEYTAVEEKLLAIKTKNLSFAEAASLPLAIETAYEGLERAGFLPGKSILVLGGAGGVGTLVIQLAKHVFGASKIAATSSSGKLELLKSLGADLAIDYNKENFGDLPDKFDVVYDAVGQCDKAVKAVKEGGSVVAIIGAVTPPAFIFVVTSNGSVLEKLNPFLESGKVKAVIDPKGPFPFSQTVEAFSHLETGRAIGQCDKAVKAVKEGGSVVAIIGAVTPPAFIFVVTSNGSVLEKLNPFLESGKVKAVIDPKGPFPFSQTIEAFSHLETGRAIGKVVIYPVP
;
A
#
# COMPACT_ATOMS: atom_id res chain seq x y z
N MET A 1 5.58 -30.16 -2.75
CA MET A 1 5.26 -28.95 -1.97
C MET A 1 6.37 -27.95 -2.29
N ALA A 2 6.13 -27.05 -3.24
CA ALA A 2 7.15 -26.11 -3.72
C ALA A 2 7.44 -25.06 -2.65
N MET A 3 8.71 -24.95 -2.24
CA MET A 3 9.20 -23.85 -1.41
C MET A 3 9.06 -22.55 -2.20
N ASN A 4 8.17 -21.67 -1.76
CA ASN A 4 7.87 -20.42 -2.43
C ASN A 4 8.75 -19.30 -1.85
N PHE A 5 9.70 -18.79 -2.63
CA PHE A 5 10.79 -17.91 -2.18
C PHE A 5 10.61 -16.43 -2.59
N GLY A 6 9.43 -15.98 -3.03
CA GLY A 6 9.18 -14.56 -3.32
C GLY A 6 8.14 -13.99 -2.38
N ILE A 7 8.51 -12.98 -1.58
CA ILE A 7 7.49 -12.07 -1.01
C ILE A 7 7.03 -11.19 -2.18
N PRO A 8 5.74 -11.20 -2.51
CA PRO A 8 5.17 -10.33 -3.53
C PRO A 8 5.25 -8.89 -3.07
N MET A 9 5.89 -8.05 -3.87
CA MET A 9 6.03 -6.62 -3.58
C MET A 9 5.00 -5.82 -4.39
N GLY A 10 4.39 -4.82 -3.75
CA GLY A 10 3.40 -3.94 -4.35
C GLY A 10 1.96 -4.39 -4.10
N TYR A 11 1.14 -3.44 -3.62
CA TYR A 11 -0.28 -3.61 -3.29
C TYR A 11 -1.14 -2.86 -4.30
N ASP A 12 -0.85 -1.57 -4.50
CA ASP A 12 -1.61 -0.75 -5.42
C ASP A 12 -1.18 -0.97 -6.88
N VAL A 13 -2.16 -0.91 -7.78
CA VAL A 13 -1.96 -0.96 -9.22
C VAL A 13 -2.82 0.10 -9.91
N ALA A 14 -2.32 0.63 -11.02
CA ALA A 14 -3.16 1.21 -12.06
C ALA A 14 -2.63 0.74 -13.41
N GLY A 15 -3.52 0.28 -14.28
CA GLY A 15 -3.15 -0.38 -15.53
C GLY A 15 -4.32 -0.59 -16.47
N VAL A 16 -4.07 -1.34 -17.54
CA VAL A 16 -5.08 -1.69 -18.54
C VAL A 16 -5.42 -3.17 -18.40
N VAL A 17 -6.71 -3.49 -18.40
CA VAL A 17 -7.17 -4.89 -18.42
C VAL A 17 -6.83 -5.50 -19.78
N VAL A 18 -6.09 -6.61 -19.81
CA VAL A 18 -5.85 -7.36 -21.07
C VAL A 18 -6.52 -8.72 -21.12
N LYS A 19 -7.06 -9.18 -19.99
CA LYS A 19 -7.80 -10.43 -19.96
C LYS A 19 -8.75 -10.45 -18.78
N VAL A 20 -9.96 -10.94 -19.01
CA VAL A 20 -10.99 -11.13 -17.99
C VAL A 20 -11.28 -12.61 -17.77
N GLY A 21 -11.51 -12.99 -16.51
CA GLY A 21 -12.00 -14.32 -16.16
C GLY A 21 -13.47 -14.50 -16.55
N SER A 22 -13.92 -15.74 -16.69
CA SER A 22 -15.31 -16.06 -17.13
C SER A 22 -16.42 -15.58 -16.19
N LEU A 23 -16.08 -15.23 -14.95
CA LEU A 23 -17.03 -14.74 -13.93
C LEU A 23 -17.02 -13.21 -13.77
N VAL A 24 -16.14 -12.50 -14.48
CA VAL A 24 -16.08 -11.02 -14.50
C VAL A 24 -17.28 -10.47 -15.26
N LYS A 25 -17.92 -9.41 -14.75
CA LYS A 25 -19.18 -8.89 -15.31
C LYS A 25 -19.15 -7.41 -15.68
N HIS A 26 -18.30 -6.64 -15.02
CA HIS A 26 -18.27 -5.18 -15.02
C HIS A 26 -17.00 -4.61 -15.66
N LEU A 27 -15.94 -5.42 -15.80
CA LEU A 27 -14.71 -5.05 -16.49
C LEU A 27 -14.56 -5.79 -17.83
N LYS A 28 -13.90 -5.16 -18.80
CA LYS A 28 -13.53 -5.75 -20.10
C LYS A 28 -12.10 -5.40 -20.48
N GLU A 29 -11.55 -6.15 -21.43
CA GLU A 29 -10.26 -5.83 -22.03
C GLU A 29 -10.25 -4.40 -22.62
N GLY A 30 -9.17 -3.67 -22.37
CA GLY A 30 -9.01 -2.27 -22.73
C GLY A 30 -9.46 -1.27 -21.67
N ASP A 31 -10.14 -1.70 -20.60
CA ASP A 31 -10.49 -0.78 -19.50
C ASP A 31 -9.24 -0.33 -18.72
N GLU A 32 -9.14 0.98 -18.48
CA GLU A 32 -8.17 1.54 -17.54
C GLU A 32 -8.71 1.41 -16.12
N VAL A 33 -7.98 0.71 -15.25
CA VAL A 33 -8.40 0.37 -13.89
C VAL A 33 -7.33 0.72 -12.86
N TYR A 34 -7.74 0.86 -11.61
CA TYR A 34 -6.85 1.01 -10.46
C TYR A 34 -7.44 0.39 -9.20
N GLY A 35 -6.59 0.00 -8.24
CA GLY A 35 -7.02 -0.62 -6.98
C GLY A 35 -5.87 -1.17 -6.13
N ASP A 36 -6.17 -1.54 -4.87
CA ASP A 36 -5.30 -2.37 -4.03
C ASP A 36 -5.62 -3.84 -4.28
N ILE A 37 -4.64 -4.59 -4.78
CA ILE A 37 -4.83 -5.99 -5.16
C ILE A 37 -5.09 -6.93 -3.98
N ASN A 38 -4.90 -6.48 -2.74
CA ASN A 38 -5.07 -7.31 -1.55
C ASN A 38 -6.32 -6.89 -0.77
N LYS A 39 -7.38 -7.72 -0.79
CA LYS A 39 -8.59 -7.48 0.01
C LYS A 39 -8.28 -7.23 1.49
N GLU A 40 -7.35 -8.01 2.05
CA GLU A 40 -6.96 -7.92 3.46
C GLU A 40 -5.44 -7.86 3.53
N ALA A 41 -4.90 -6.79 4.12
CA ALA A 41 -3.46 -6.51 4.07
C ALA A 41 -2.59 -7.55 4.82
N TYR A 42 -3.17 -8.31 5.75
CA TYR A 42 -2.46 -9.36 6.50
C TYR A 42 -2.44 -10.73 5.78
N ASN A 43 -3.12 -10.86 4.64
CA ASN A 43 -3.10 -12.08 3.82
C ASN A 43 -2.83 -11.72 2.34
N PRO A 44 -1.62 -11.20 2.03
CA PRO A 44 -1.32 -10.74 0.68
C PRO A 44 -1.29 -11.90 -0.32
N LYS A 45 -1.70 -11.60 -1.56
CA LYS A 45 -1.58 -12.49 -2.71
C LYS A 45 -0.14 -12.84 -2.97
N GLN A 46 0.11 -14.02 -3.54
CA GLN A 46 1.45 -14.49 -3.94
C GLN A 46 2.12 -13.64 -5.04
N PHE A 47 1.35 -12.93 -5.87
CA PHE A 47 1.86 -12.11 -6.97
C PHE A 47 1.47 -10.65 -6.74
N GLY A 48 2.48 -9.80 -6.56
CA GLY A 48 2.32 -8.38 -6.25
C GLY A 48 2.04 -7.51 -7.48
N SER A 49 1.99 -6.20 -7.28
CA SER A 49 1.81 -5.22 -8.37
C SER A 49 3.11 -4.66 -8.96
N LEU A 50 4.27 -4.89 -8.32
CA LEU A 50 5.58 -4.56 -8.91
C LEU A 50 6.00 -5.60 -9.96
N ALA A 51 5.19 -5.70 -11.01
CA ALA A 51 5.38 -6.59 -12.14
C ALA A 51 4.71 -5.96 -13.38
N GLU A 52 5.09 -6.43 -14.58
CA GLU A 52 4.41 -6.00 -15.80
C GLU A 52 2.95 -6.48 -15.85
N TYR A 53 2.67 -7.61 -15.19
CA TYR A 53 1.35 -8.21 -15.07
C TYR A 53 1.03 -8.65 -13.65
N THR A 54 -0.22 -8.46 -13.23
CA THR A 54 -0.72 -8.95 -11.93
C THR A 54 -2.16 -9.43 -12.01
N ALA A 55 -2.54 -10.36 -11.13
CA ALA A 55 -3.85 -10.99 -11.07
C ALA A 55 -4.74 -10.39 -9.97
N VAL A 56 -5.84 -9.72 -10.32
CA VAL A 56 -6.68 -8.99 -9.33
C VAL A 56 -8.15 -9.38 -9.43
N GLU A 57 -8.87 -9.54 -8.32
CA GLU A 57 -10.32 -9.72 -8.35
C GLU A 57 -11.02 -8.44 -8.80
N GLU A 58 -12.05 -8.58 -9.64
CA GLU A 58 -12.88 -7.47 -10.14
C GLU A 58 -13.35 -6.52 -9.02
N LYS A 59 -13.76 -7.07 -7.87
CA LYS A 59 -14.27 -6.29 -6.72
C LYS A 59 -13.25 -5.36 -6.05
N LEU A 60 -11.96 -5.52 -6.34
CA LEU A 60 -10.87 -4.71 -5.77
C LEU A 60 -10.45 -3.58 -6.72
N LEU A 61 -11.01 -3.54 -7.93
CA LEU A 61 -10.68 -2.57 -8.94
C LEU A 61 -11.83 -1.60 -9.14
N ALA A 62 -11.50 -0.38 -9.52
CA ALA A 62 -12.42 0.60 -10.07
C ALA A 62 -11.91 1.09 -11.43
N ILE A 63 -12.83 1.61 -12.25
CA ILE A 63 -12.47 2.32 -13.47
C ILE A 63 -11.70 3.58 -13.11
N LYS A 64 -10.53 3.74 -13.72
CA LYS A 64 -9.67 4.91 -13.56
C LYS A 64 -10.35 6.13 -14.18
N THR A 65 -10.34 7.25 -13.45
CA THR A 65 -10.85 8.50 -13.98
C THR A 65 -9.93 9.04 -15.09
N LYS A 66 -10.52 9.65 -16.14
CA LYS A 66 -9.75 10.06 -17.32
C LYS A 66 -8.75 11.18 -17.06
N ASN A 67 -8.97 11.98 -16.02
CA ASN A 67 -8.15 13.14 -15.66
C ASN A 67 -6.90 12.77 -14.84
N LEU A 68 -6.81 11.55 -14.31
CA LEU A 68 -5.63 11.07 -13.62
C LEU A 68 -4.68 10.40 -14.60
N SER A 69 -3.38 10.61 -14.43
CA SER A 69 -2.36 9.74 -15.00
C SER A 69 -2.35 8.37 -14.32
N PHE A 70 -1.69 7.38 -14.92
CA PHE A 70 -1.50 6.07 -14.27
C PHE A 70 -0.70 6.16 -12.98
N ALA A 71 0.31 7.04 -12.90
CA ALA A 71 1.09 7.24 -11.68
C ALA A 71 0.22 7.83 -10.55
N GLU A 72 -0.60 8.83 -10.86
CA GLU A 72 -1.54 9.41 -9.89
C GLU A 72 -2.59 8.39 -9.45
N ALA A 73 -3.22 7.68 -10.38
CA ALA A 73 -4.19 6.65 -10.06
C ALA A 73 -3.57 5.53 -9.22
N ALA A 74 -2.39 5.05 -9.60
CA ALA A 74 -1.67 4.04 -8.85
C ALA A 74 -1.38 4.53 -7.44
N SER A 75 -1.11 5.83 -7.20
CA SER A 75 -0.76 6.36 -5.87
C SER A 75 -1.86 6.25 -4.80
N LEU A 76 -3.13 6.09 -5.20
CA LEU A 76 -4.29 6.29 -4.34
C LEU A 76 -4.79 5.08 -3.52
N PRO A 77 -4.99 3.86 -4.05
CA PRO A 77 -5.99 2.93 -3.52
C PRO A 77 -5.85 2.59 -2.03
N LEU A 78 -4.76 1.97 -1.61
CA LEU A 78 -4.53 1.60 -0.22
C LEU A 78 -4.63 2.80 0.72
N ALA A 79 -4.04 3.94 0.33
CA ALA A 79 -3.99 5.12 1.17
C ALA A 79 -5.35 5.84 1.27
N ILE A 80 -6.10 5.95 0.17
CA ILE A 80 -7.39 6.63 0.12
C ILE A 80 -8.48 5.78 0.78
N GLU A 81 -8.44 4.47 0.58
CA GLU A 81 -9.36 3.53 1.23
C GLU A 81 -9.11 3.47 2.73
N THR A 82 -7.82 3.46 3.16
CA THR A 82 -7.47 3.57 4.58
C THR A 82 -8.01 4.86 5.18
N ALA A 83 -7.75 6.00 4.54
CA ALA A 83 -8.24 7.30 5.01
C ALA A 83 -9.78 7.34 5.13
N TYR A 84 -10.46 6.84 4.10
CA TYR A 84 -11.93 6.80 4.04
C TYR A 84 -12.53 5.89 5.11
N GLU A 85 -12.04 4.65 5.22
CA GLU A 85 -12.56 3.66 6.18
C GLU A 85 -12.28 4.10 7.62
N GLY A 86 -11.14 4.73 7.90
CA GLY A 86 -10.84 5.27 9.23
C GLY A 86 -11.80 6.39 9.65
N LEU A 87 -12.18 7.27 8.72
CA LEU A 87 -13.17 8.31 8.96
C LEU A 87 -14.57 7.72 9.18
N GLU A 88 -14.97 6.70 8.41
CA GLU A 88 -16.25 6.01 8.62
C GLU A 88 -16.30 5.27 9.96
N ARG A 89 -15.26 4.50 10.30
CA ARG A 89 -15.17 3.78 11.58
C ARG A 89 -15.14 4.71 12.78
N ALA A 90 -14.56 5.89 12.63
CA ALA A 90 -14.59 6.92 13.66
C ALA A 90 -15.98 7.57 13.83
N GLY A 91 -16.96 7.25 12.96
CA GLY A 91 -18.28 7.85 12.97
C GLY A 91 -18.23 9.34 12.62
N PHE A 92 -17.31 9.75 11.74
CA PHE A 92 -17.12 11.17 11.45
C PHE A 92 -18.36 11.78 10.78
N LEU A 93 -18.91 12.83 11.40
CA LEU A 93 -20.11 13.52 10.91
C LEU A 93 -19.75 14.91 10.35
N PRO A 94 -20.52 15.43 9.39
CA PRO A 94 -20.35 16.81 8.92
C PRO A 94 -20.39 17.83 10.06
N GLY A 95 -19.55 18.87 9.93
CA GLY A 95 -19.42 19.93 10.93
C GLY A 95 -18.54 19.59 12.13
N LYS A 96 -17.99 18.38 12.21
CA LYS A 96 -17.05 17.97 13.28
C LYS A 96 -15.62 18.45 13.01
N SER A 97 -14.81 18.55 14.06
CA SER A 97 -13.38 18.87 13.94
C SER A 97 -12.50 17.62 13.99
N ILE A 98 -11.40 17.64 13.24
CA ILE A 98 -10.43 16.54 13.17
C ILE A 98 -9.00 17.03 13.38
N LEU A 99 -8.21 16.23 14.09
CA LEU A 99 -6.74 16.34 14.13
C LEU A 99 -6.12 15.14 13.41
N VAL A 100 -5.28 15.39 12.40
CA VAL A 100 -4.55 14.38 11.64
C VAL A 100 -3.09 14.35 12.06
N LEU A 101 -2.64 13.26 12.68
CA LEU A 101 -1.23 13.07 13.02
C LEU A 101 -0.50 12.47 11.82
N GLY A 102 0.56 13.13 11.35
CA GLY A 102 1.30 12.69 10.16
C GLY A 102 0.65 13.14 8.84
N GLY A 103 0.18 14.40 8.79
CA GLY A 103 -0.64 14.92 7.69
C GLY A 103 0.04 14.99 6.31
N ALA A 104 1.37 14.86 6.25
CA ALA A 104 2.13 14.96 4.99
C ALA A 104 2.49 13.61 4.36
N GLY A 105 2.19 12.48 5.03
CA GLY A 105 2.38 11.14 4.49
C GLY A 105 1.22 10.71 3.58
N GLY A 106 1.31 9.50 3.01
CA GLY A 106 0.32 9.03 2.03
C GLY A 106 -1.11 8.99 2.53
N VAL A 107 -1.34 8.44 3.73
CA VAL A 107 -2.68 8.42 4.32
C VAL A 107 -3.08 9.81 4.81
N GLY A 108 -2.20 10.50 5.53
CA GLY A 108 -2.50 11.80 6.14
C GLY A 108 -2.95 12.86 5.13
N THR A 109 -2.28 12.93 3.97
CA THR A 109 -2.66 13.87 2.90
C THR A 109 -4.07 13.62 2.37
N LEU A 110 -4.52 12.37 2.36
CA LEU A 110 -5.85 11.98 1.91
C LEU A 110 -6.89 12.14 3.03
N VAL A 111 -6.55 11.90 4.30
CA VAL A 111 -7.44 12.18 5.44
C VAL A 111 -7.83 13.66 5.47
N ILE A 112 -6.87 14.58 5.27
CA ILE A 112 -7.14 16.03 5.23
C ILE A 112 -8.14 16.36 4.12
N GLN A 113 -7.88 15.88 2.90
CA GLN A 113 -8.72 16.18 1.74
C GLN A 113 -10.12 15.56 1.85
N LEU A 114 -10.22 14.30 2.29
CA LEU A 114 -11.50 13.63 2.50
C LEU A 114 -12.30 14.29 3.62
N ALA A 115 -11.67 14.62 4.75
CA ALA A 115 -12.31 15.35 5.83
C ALA A 115 -12.90 16.67 5.34
N LYS A 116 -12.16 17.44 4.51
CA LYS A 116 -12.65 18.72 3.97
C LYS A 116 -13.75 18.55 2.94
N HIS A 117 -13.51 17.73 1.92
CA HIS A 117 -14.29 17.76 0.68
C HIS A 117 -15.38 16.70 0.60
N VAL A 118 -15.26 15.60 1.35
CA VAL A 118 -16.20 14.47 1.33
C VAL A 118 -17.03 14.45 2.61
N PHE A 119 -16.40 14.63 3.77
CA PHE A 119 -17.05 14.53 5.07
C PHE A 119 -17.49 15.88 5.66
N GLY A 120 -17.07 17.00 5.09
CA GLY A 120 -17.54 18.33 5.49
C GLY A 120 -17.11 18.75 6.90
N ALA A 121 -15.85 18.48 7.27
CA ALA A 121 -15.27 18.91 8.54
C ALA A 121 -15.33 20.44 8.70
N SER A 122 -15.66 20.91 9.92
CA SER A 122 -15.69 22.34 10.24
C SER A 122 -14.31 22.92 10.53
N LYS A 123 -13.39 22.09 11.05
CA LYS A 123 -12.02 22.47 11.39
C LYS A 123 -11.10 21.25 11.23
N ILE A 124 -10.01 21.44 10.52
CA ILE A 124 -8.99 20.42 10.26
C ILE A 124 -7.66 20.92 10.78
N ALA A 125 -7.12 20.24 11.79
CA ALA A 125 -5.73 20.40 12.20
C ALA A 125 -4.90 19.22 11.69
N ALA A 126 -3.64 19.47 11.36
CA ALA A 126 -2.74 18.40 10.94
C ALA A 126 -1.30 18.66 11.38
N THR A 127 -0.57 17.61 11.75
CA THR A 127 0.83 17.72 12.18
C THR A 127 1.80 17.34 11.08
N SER A 128 2.91 18.05 10.97
CA SER A 128 4.07 17.67 10.15
C SER A 128 5.33 18.45 10.59
N SER A 129 6.46 18.22 9.93
CA SER A 129 7.67 19.04 10.11
C SER A 129 7.53 20.41 9.41
N SER A 130 8.33 21.39 9.84
CA SER A 130 8.24 22.79 9.40
C SER A 130 8.15 22.97 7.87
N GLY A 131 8.96 22.22 7.12
CA GLY A 131 9.05 22.35 5.66
C GLY A 131 7.82 21.85 4.90
N LYS A 132 6.87 21.19 5.57
CA LYS A 132 5.69 20.56 4.96
C LYS A 132 4.38 21.23 5.41
N LEU A 133 4.41 22.30 6.21
CA LEU A 133 3.20 22.92 6.75
C LEU A 133 2.33 23.59 5.69
N GLU A 134 2.94 24.27 4.71
CA GLU A 134 2.20 24.90 3.60
C GLU A 134 1.50 23.86 2.70
N LEU A 135 2.06 22.66 2.59
CA LEU A 135 1.37 21.54 1.94
C LEU A 135 0.11 21.16 2.71
N LEU A 136 0.15 21.06 4.03
CA LEU A 136 -1.05 20.72 4.81
C LEU A 136 -2.17 21.74 4.58
N LYS A 137 -1.82 23.03 4.59
CA LYS A 137 -2.76 24.13 4.33
C LYS A 137 -3.34 24.06 2.92
N SER A 138 -2.51 23.80 1.91
CA SER A 138 -2.98 23.70 0.52
C SER A 138 -3.91 22.51 0.28
N LEU A 139 -3.80 21.45 1.11
CA LEU A 139 -4.69 20.29 1.11
C LEU A 139 -6.01 20.52 1.88
N GLY A 140 -6.12 21.62 2.63
CA GLY A 140 -7.34 22.00 3.34
C GLY A 140 -7.24 22.00 4.88
N ALA A 141 -6.05 21.83 5.46
CA ALA A 141 -5.87 22.01 6.89
C ALA A 141 -6.01 23.49 7.28
N ASP A 142 -6.92 23.78 8.21
CA ASP A 142 -7.11 25.12 8.77
C ASP A 142 -6.01 25.46 9.79
N LEU A 143 -5.43 24.44 10.45
CA LEU A 143 -4.32 24.56 11.39
C LEU A 143 -3.21 23.55 11.08
N ALA A 144 -2.06 24.02 10.61
CA ALA A 144 -0.86 23.20 10.39
C ALA A 144 0.10 23.31 11.59
N ILE A 145 0.35 22.20 12.28
CA ILE A 145 1.10 22.14 13.54
C ILE A 145 2.50 21.57 13.28
N ASP A 146 3.51 22.28 13.73
CA ASP A 146 4.90 21.81 13.67
C ASP A 146 5.25 20.98 14.91
N TYR A 147 5.31 19.66 14.76
CA TYR A 147 5.56 18.77 15.90
C TYR A 147 6.96 18.95 16.52
N ASN A 148 7.89 19.67 15.85
CA ASN A 148 9.21 19.97 16.40
C ASN A 148 9.21 21.20 17.32
N LYS A 149 8.15 22.02 17.26
CA LYS A 149 8.05 23.30 18.00
C LYS A 149 7.02 23.25 19.10
N GLU A 150 5.95 22.50 18.90
CA GLU A 150 4.86 22.40 19.86
C GLU A 150 4.29 20.99 19.92
N ASN A 151 3.72 20.64 21.07
CA ASN A 151 3.09 19.34 21.30
C ASN A 151 1.59 19.48 21.12
N PHE A 152 1.03 18.81 20.11
CA PHE A 152 -0.41 18.84 19.81
C PHE A 152 -1.28 18.35 20.98
N GLY A 153 -0.75 17.48 21.85
CA GLY A 153 -1.49 16.97 23.02
C GLY A 153 -1.76 18.05 24.07
N ASP A 154 -0.93 19.10 24.09
CA ASP A 154 -0.98 20.20 25.05
C ASP A 154 -1.79 21.40 24.54
N LEU A 155 -2.30 21.32 23.29
CA LEU A 155 -3.18 22.34 22.76
C LEU A 155 -4.47 22.42 23.60
N PRO A 156 -4.96 23.65 23.87
CA PRO A 156 -6.21 23.85 24.60
C PRO A 156 -7.42 23.35 23.78
N ASP A 157 -7.35 23.50 22.46
CA ASP A 157 -8.35 22.99 21.54
C ASP A 157 -8.31 21.46 21.46
N LYS A 158 -9.46 20.83 21.67
CA LYS A 158 -9.67 19.38 21.48
C LYS A 158 -10.51 19.11 20.24
N PHE A 159 -10.37 17.92 19.67
CA PHE A 159 -10.99 17.54 18.39
C PHE A 159 -12.05 16.46 18.56
N ASP A 160 -13.10 16.49 17.74
CA ASP A 160 -14.12 15.43 17.78
C ASP A 160 -13.54 14.08 17.33
N VAL A 161 -12.60 14.10 16.37
CA VAL A 161 -11.85 12.92 15.94
C VAL A 161 -10.34 13.21 15.90
N VAL A 162 -9.53 12.25 16.34
CA VAL A 162 -8.08 12.25 16.11
C VAL A 162 -7.73 11.05 15.24
N TYR A 163 -7.10 11.29 14.10
CA TYR A 163 -6.63 10.27 13.18
C TYR A 163 -5.10 10.13 13.31
N ASP A 164 -4.65 9.00 13.84
CA ASP A 164 -3.25 8.71 14.11
C ASP A 164 -2.62 7.82 13.02
N ALA A 165 -1.88 8.45 12.10
CA ALA A 165 -1.08 7.76 11.10
C ALA A 165 0.41 7.61 11.49
N VAL A 166 0.77 7.87 12.75
CA VAL A 166 2.16 7.88 13.24
C VAL A 166 2.41 6.83 14.32
N GLY A 167 1.39 6.52 15.14
CA GLY A 167 1.48 5.60 16.28
C GLY A 167 1.79 6.32 17.59
N GLN A 168 1.20 7.49 17.80
CA GLN A 168 1.30 8.32 19.00
C GLN A 168 -0.03 8.34 19.77
N CYS A 169 -0.67 7.17 19.90
CA CYS A 169 -1.99 7.02 20.49
C CYS A 169 -2.09 7.59 21.92
N ASP A 170 -1.04 7.47 22.72
CA ASP A 170 -0.94 7.99 24.09
C ASP A 170 -1.10 9.51 24.15
N LYS A 171 -0.66 10.23 23.11
CA LYS A 171 -0.88 11.67 22.94
C LYS A 171 -2.19 11.96 22.23
N ALA A 172 -2.59 11.14 21.26
CA ALA A 172 -3.83 11.31 20.51
C ALA A 172 -5.06 11.32 21.45
N VAL A 173 -5.11 10.43 22.44
CA VAL A 173 -6.20 10.38 23.43
C VAL A 173 -6.27 11.62 24.34
N LYS A 174 -5.22 12.44 24.41
CA LYS A 174 -5.23 13.72 25.14
C LYS A 174 -5.74 14.88 24.28
N ALA A 175 -5.77 14.71 22.96
CA ALA A 175 -6.20 15.73 22.00
C ALA A 175 -7.67 15.57 21.57
N VAL A 176 -8.32 14.46 21.94
CA VAL A 176 -9.73 14.20 21.62
C VAL A 176 -10.66 14.83 22.68
N LYS A 177 -11.85 15.27 22.25
CA LYS A 177 -12.93 15.70 23.15
C LYS A 177 -13.51 14.50 23.91
N GLU A 178 -14.17 14.77 25.02
CA GLU A 178 -15.00 13.77 25.69
C GLU A 178 -16.10 13.27 24.72
N GLY A 179 -16.26 11.95 24.63
CA GLY A 179 -17.16 11.30 23.68
C GLY A 179 -16.70 11.33 22.21
N GLY A 180 -15.51 11.87 21.92
CA GLY A 180 -14.89 11.81 20.61
C GLY A 180 -14.20 10.48 20.32
N SER A 181 -13.63 10.37 19.12
CA SER A 181 -13.05 9.12 18.63
C SER A 181 -11.56 9.27 18.29
N VAL A 182 -10.76 8.25 18.60
CA VAL A 182 -9.36 8.17 18.19
C VAL A 182 -9.17 6.91 17.36
N VAL A 183 -8.82 7.11 16.09
CA VAL A 183 -8.54 6.03 15.14
C VAL A 183 -7.05 5.99 14.84
N ALA A 184 -6.45 4.81 14.95
CA ALA A 184 -5.06 4.57 14.60
C ALA A 184 -4.94 3.53 13.48
N ILE A 185 -3.87 3.62 12.71
CA ILE A 185 -3.53 2.63 11.66
C ILE A 185 -2.16 1.98 11.89
N ILE A 186 -1.43 2.42 12.90
CA ILE A 186 -0.12 1.89 13.28
C ILE A 186 0.15 2.12 14.77
N GLY A 187 1.04 1.32 15.33
CA GLY A 187 1.52 1.49 16.70
C GLY A 187 0.63 0.83 17.76
N ALA A 188 1.04 1.01 19.01
CA ALA A 188 0.29 0.51 20.16
C ALA A 188 -0.92 1.40 20.43
N VAL A 189 -2.07 0.78 20.69
CA VAL A 189 -3.32 1.49 20.95
C VAL A 189 -3.49 1.73 22.44
N THR A 190 -3.81 2.97 22.80
CA THR A 190 -4.19 3.36 24.15
C THR A 190 -5.71 3.58 24.19
N PRO A 191 -6.49 2.85 24.99
CA PRO A 191 -7.93 3.10 25.12
C PRO A 191 -8.21 4.58 25.51
N PRO A 192 -9.26 5.21 24.95
CA PRO A 192 -10.35 4.62 24.16
C PRO A 192 -10.07 4.52 22.65
N ALA A 193 -8.84 4.72 22.19
CA ALA A 193 -8.52 4.59 20.77
C ALA A 193 -8.75 3.16 20.27
N PHE A 194 -8.95 3.01 18.96
CA PHE A 194 -8.99 1.72 18.28
C PHE A 194 -8.07 1.71 17.06
N ILE A 195 -7.64 0.51 16.66
CA ILE A 195 -6.89 0.28 15.44
C ILE A 195 -7.71 -0.58 14.48
N PHE A 196 -7.53 -0.35 13.19
CA PHE A 196 -8.08 -1.21 12.16
C PHE A 196 -7.05 -1.44 11.06
N VAL A 197 -7.32 -2.47 10.26
CA VAL A 197 -6.63 -2.72 8.99
C VAL A 197 -7.69 -2.56 7.91
N VAL A 198 -7.37 -1.79 6.88
CA VAL A 198 -8.26 -1.51 5.76
C VAL A 198 -8.70 -2.81 5.08
N THR A 199 -9.96 -2.85 4.64
CA THR A 199 -10.46 -3.90 3.75
C THR A 199 -10.60 -3.32 2.36
N SER A 200 -9.73 -3.74 1.44
CA SER A 200 -9.74 -3.20 0.08
C SER A 200 -11.04 -3.50 -0.64
N ASN A 201 -11.60 -2.48 -1.29
CA ASN A 201 -12.87 -2.57 -2.01
C ASN A 201 -12.98 -1.49 -3.09
N GLY A 202 -13.02 -1.93 -4.36
CA GLY A 202 -13.13 -1.05 -5.52
C GLY A 202 -14.36 -0.14 -5.50
N SER A 203 -15.46 -0.54 -4.82
CA SER A 203 -16.64 0.34 -4.69
C SER A 203 -16.37 1.60 -3.88
N VAL A 204 -15.37 1.61 -2.98
CA VAL A 204 -14.94 2.83 -2.27
C VAL A 204 -14.27 3.79 -3.25
N LEU A 205 -13.43 3.27 -4.15
CA LEU A 205 -12.80 4.05 -5.21
C LEU A 205 -13.84 4.62 -6.18
N GLU A 206 -14.82 3.81 -6.61
CA GLU A 206 -15.94 4.27 -7.44
C GLU A 206 -16.73 5.39 -6.77
N LYS A 207 -16.98 5.28 -5.46
CA LYS A 207 -17.65 6.33 -4.66
C LYS A 207 -16.84 7.63 -4.62
N LEU A 208 -15.51 7.55 -4.64
CA LEU A 208 -14.61 8.70 -4.55
C LEU A 208 -14.21 9.29 -5.92
N ASN A 209 -14.41 8.55 -7.02
CA ASN A 209 -14.12 9.00 -8.37
C ASN A 209 -14.68 10.40 -8.71
N PRO A 210 -15.92 10.80 -8.35
CA PRO A 210 -16.40 12.15 -8.63
C PRO A 210 -15.58 13.27 -7.97
N PHE A 211 -14.98 13.00 -6.80
CA PHE A 211 -14.10 13.96 -6.11
C PHE A 211 -12.71 14.03 -6.73
N LEU A 212 -12.22 12.91 -7.25
CA LEU A 212 -10.98 12.81 -8.03
C LEU A 212 -11.12 13.49 -9.40
N GLU A 213 -12.26 13.28 -10.09
CA GLU A 213 -12.59 13.88 -11.39
C GLU A 213 -12.72 15.40 -11.30
N SER A 214 -13.39 15.90 -10.26
CA SER A 214 -13.54 17.34 -10.03
C SER A 214 -12.25 18.01 -9.52
N GLY A 215 -11.23 17.23 -9.16
CA GLY A 215 -9.98 17.72 -8.57
C GLY A 215 -10.15 18.29 -7.16
N LYS A 216 -11.28 18.01 -6.48
CA LYS A 216 -11.48 18.35 -5.07
C LYS A 216 -10.60 17.49 -4.17
N VAL A 217 -10.43 16.22 -4.53
CA VAL A 217 -9.43 15.33 -3.94
C VAL A 217 -8.38 15.07 -5.02
N LYS A 218 -7.11 15.17 -4.66
CA LYS A 218 -5.98 15.05 -5.57
C LYS A 218 -4.98 14.03 -5.05
N ALA A 219 -4.38 13.30 -5.99
CA ALA A 219 -3.18 12.53 -5.70
C ALA A 219 -2.04 13.48 -5.28
N VAL A 220 -1.30 13.09 -4.26
CA VAL A 220 -0.09 13.81 -3.82
C VAL A 220 1.10 12.89 -4.09
N ILE A 221 1.91 13.29 -5.06
CA ILE A 221 3.10 12.55 -5.50
C ILE A 221 4.34 13.19 -4.89
N ASP A 222 5.23 12.35 -4.34
CA ASP A 222 6.52 12.81 -3.83
C ASP A 222 7.33 13.42 -4.98
N PRO A 223 7.95 14.61 -4.82
CA PRO A 223 8.77 15.23 -5.86
C PRO A 223 9.96 14.38 -6.34
N LYS A 224 10.40 13.38 -5.57
CA LYS A 224 11.43 12.43 -5.99
C LYS A 224 10.92 11.29 -6.88
N GLY A 225 9.61 11.11 -6.96
CA GLY A 225 8.96 10.18 -7.86
C GLY A 225 8.34 10.89 -9.08
N PRO A 226 7.74 10.12 -10.02
CA PRO A 226 7.71 8.65 -10.06
C PRO A 226 9.09 8.04 -10.33
N PHE A 227 9.35 6.85 -9.79
CA PHE A 227 10.59 6.11 -10.03
C PHE A 227 10.42 5.11 -11.19
N PRO A 228 11.38 5.01 -12.12
CA PRO A 228 11.43 3.93 -13.10
C PRO A 228 11.48 2.56 -12.42
N PHE A 229 11.01 1.51 -13.11
CA PHE A 229 11.05 0.14 -12.58
C PHE A 229 12.44 -0.36 -12.22
N SER A 230 13.46 0.07 -12.96
CA SER A 230 14.86 -0.21 -12.65
C SER A 230 15.33 0.39 -11.31
N GLN A 231 14.64 1.41 -10.79
CA GLN A 231 14.97 2.12 -9.55
C GLN A 231 14.08 1.72 -8.36
N THR A 232 13.53 0.50 -8.39
CA THR A 232 12.63 0.02 -7.34
C THR A 232 13.30 0.00 -5.95
N VAL A 233 14.59 -0.35 -5.87
CA VAL A 233 15.34 -0.43 -4.60
C VAL A 233 15.57 0.97 -4.01
N GLU A 234 15.87 1.94 -4.84
CA GLU A 234 16.06 3.35 -4.46
C GLU A 234 14.75 3.96 -3.96
N ALA A 235 13.64 3.62 -4.62
CA ALA A 235 12.32 4.02 -4.18
C ALA A 235 12.00 3.46 -2.78
N PHE A 236 12.33 2.18 -2.51
CA PHE A 236 12.14 1.58 -1.17
C PHE A 236 13.05 2.25 -0.14
N SER A 237 14.30 2.52 -0.52
CA SER A 237 15.27 3.18 0.36
C SER A 237 14.82 4.59 0.74
N HIS A 238 14.28 5.38 -0.20
CA HIS A 238 13.72 6.71 0.09
C HIS A 238 12.51 6.62 1.02
N LEU A 239 11.66 5.63 0.79
CA LEU A 239 10.45 5.41 1.57
C LEU A 239 10.75 5.04 3.03
N GLU A 240 11.71 4.13 3.24
CA GLU A 240 12.17 3.69 4.56
C GLU A 240 12.77 4.83 5.41
N THR A 241 13.14 5.96 4.80
CA THR A 241 13.56 7.14 5.56
C THR A 241 12.44 7.81 6.36
N GLY A 242 11.17 7.49 6.07
CA GLY A 242 10.00 8.13 6.66
C GLY A 242 9.83 9.60 6.26
N ARG A 243 10.51 10.05 5.19
CA ARG A 243 10.48 11.45 4.73
C ARG A 243 9.60 11.67 3.50
N ALA A 244 8.96 10.63 2.99
CA ALA A 244 8.08 10.73 1.83
C ALA A 244 7.00 11.81 2.01
N ILE A 245 6.61 12.45 0.91
CA ILE A 245 5.49 13.38 0.84
C ILE A 245 4.40 12.76 -0.02
N GLY A 246 3.16 12.72 0.48
CA GLY A 246 2.14 11.90 -0.16
C GLY A 246 2.51 10.43 -0.04
N GLN A 247 1.97 9.59 -0.94
CA GLN A 247 2.14 8.13 -1.08
C GLN A 247 2.58 7.31 0.15
N CYS A 248 1.80 6.27 0.50
CA CYS A 248 1.94 5.51 1.75
C CYS A 248 3.40 5.19 2.10
N ASP A 249 3.83 5.50 3.33
CA ASP A 249 5.21 5.37 3.86
C ASP A 249 5.79 3.94 3.80
N LYS A 250 5.12 2.99 3.13
CA LYS A 250 5.50 1.59 2.92
C LYS A 250 5.14 0.99 1.54
N ALA A 251 4.58 1.76 0.59
CA ALA A 251 4.29 1.29 -0.78
C ALA A 251 5.16 2.00 -1.84
N VAL A 252 6.12 1.28 -2.44
CA VAL A 252 6.78 1.69 -3.69
C VAL A 252 5.93 1.27 -4.88
N LYS A 253 5.79 2.17 -5.85
CA LYS A 253 5.17 1.90 -7.14
C LYS A 253 6.18 2.26 -8.21
N ALA A 254 6.70 1.24 -8.88
CA ALA A 254 7.51 1.42 -10.06
C ALA A 254 6.60 1.61 -11.27
N VAL A 255 6.79 2.70 -12.02
CA VAL A 255 6.11 2.91 -13.30
C VAL A 255 7.17 2.81 -14.39
N LYS A 256 6.93 1.96 -15.40
CA LYS A 256 7.78 1.90 -16.59
C LYS A 256 7.52 3.16 -17.42
N GLU A 257 8.58 3.92 -17.73
CA GLU A 257 8.51 5.01 -18.71
C GLU A 257 8.04 4.43 -20.06
N GLY A 258 6.87 4.85 -20.53
CA GLY A 258 6.33 4.45 -21.84
C GLY A 258 5.64 3.08 -21.93
N GLY A 259 5.35 2.38 -20.82
CA GLY A 259 4.70 1.07 -20.87
C GLY A 259 3.53 0.94 -19.89
N SER A 260 2.34 0.67 -20.43
CA SER A 260 1.15 0.32 -19.64
C SER A 260 1.45 -0.84 -18.69
N VAL A 261 1.05 -0.71 -17.41
CA VAL A 261 0.95 -1.86 -16.51
C VAL A 261 -0.29 -2.64 -16.92
N VAL A 262 -0.20 -3.95 -17.03
CA VAL A 262 -1.24 -4.75 -17.66
C VAL A 262 -1.82 -5.78 -16.68
N ALA A 263 -3.07 -5.61 -16.26
CA ALA A 263 -3.68 -6.52 -15.28
C ALA A 263 -4.34 -7.72 -15.97
N ILE A 264 -4.09 -8.92 -15.42
CA ILE A 264 -4.82 -10.16 -15.68
C ILE A 264 -5.81 -10.33 -14.49
N ILE A 265 -6.96 -10.98 -14.64
CA ILE A 265 -7.95 -11.10 -13.54
C ILE A 265 -8.34 -12.58 -13.35
N GLY A 266 -8.19 -13.14 -12.14
CA GLY A 266 -8.48 -14.56 -11.84
C GLY A 266 -8.58 -14.91 -10.35
N ALA A 267 -9.27 -16.01 -10.01
CA ALA A 267 -9.55 -16.44 -8.63
C ALA A 267 -8.51 -17.44 -8.08
N VAL A 268 -8.19 -17.38 -6.77
CA VAL A 268 -7.26 -18.32 -6.08
C VAL A 268 -7.87 -18.78 -4.74
N THR A 269 -7.85 -20.09 -4.46
CA THR A 269 -8.47 -20.73 -3.27
C THR A 269 -7.46 -21.07 -2.15
N PRO A 270 -7.72 -20.73 -0.86
CA PRO A 270 -6.97 -21.19 0.34
C PRO A 270 -7.43 -22.59 0.86
N PRO A 271 -6.72 -23.29 1.80
CA PRO A 271 -5.76 -22.77 2.80
C PRO A 271 -4.39 -23.49 2.89
N ALA A 272 -3.37 -22.80 3.41
CA ALA A 272 -2.12 -23.40 3.90
C ALA A 272 -1.59 -22.66 5.15
N PHE A 273 -1.14 -23.40 6.15
CA PHE A 273 -0.42 -22.88 7.32
C PHE A 273 1.06 -22.62 6.96
N ILE A 274 1.62 -21.48 7.38
CA ILE A 274 2.98 -21.03 7.02
C ILE A 274 3.82 -20.81 8.27
N PHE A 275 5.04 -21.37 8.27
CA PHE A 275 6.14 -20.95 9.14
C PHE A 275 7.02 -19.95 8.36
N VAL A 276 7.27 -18.77 8.92
CA VAL A 276 8.11 -17.74 8.30
C VAL A 276 9.53 -17.86 8.86
N VAL A 277 10.52 -17.96 7.97
CA VAL A 277 11.95 -17.87 8.33
C VAL A 277 12.46 -16.50 7.90
N THR A 278 12.98 -15.71 8.83
CA THR A 278 13.72 -14.49 8.52
C THR A 278 15.12 -14.83 8.02
N SER A 279 15.39 -14.61 6.73
CA SER A 279 16.72 -14.76 6.14
C SER A 279 17.64 -13.62 6.61
N ASN A 280 18.76 -13.97 7.23
CA ASN A 280 19.81 -13.04 7.63
C ASN A 280 21.16 -13.59 7.12
N GLY A 281 22.01 -12.75 6.53
CA GLY A 281 23.34 -13.14 6.06
C GLY A 281 24.19 -13.83 7.13
N SER A 282 24.05 -13.42 8.40
CA SER A 282 24.75 -14.05 9.53
C SER A 282 24.31 -15.50 9.80
N VAL A 283 23.14 -15.91 9.31
CA VAL A 283 22.66 -17.30 9.40
C VAL A 283 23.30 -18.14 8.28
N LEU A 284 23.46 -17.58 7.09
CA LEU A 284 24.15 -18.25 5.98
C LEU A 284 25.63 -18.44 6.27
N GLU A 285 26.29 -17.47 6.90
CA GLU A 285 27.68 -17.59 7.37
C GLU A 285 27.88 -18.78 8.32
N LYS A 286 26.91 -19.04 9.20
CA LYS A 286 26.94 -20.22 10.11
C LYS A 286 26.73 -21.54 9.37
N LEU A 287 26.11 -21.51 8.19
CA LEU A 287 25.85 -22.68 7.36
C LEU A 287 26.99 -23.00 6.39
N ASN A 288 27.85 -22.02 6.05
CA ASN A 288 28.98 -22.21 5.13
C ASN A 288 29.87 -23.42 5.47
N PRO A 289 30.31 -23.65 6.72
CA PRO A 289 31.15 -24.81 7.04
C PRO A 289 30.47 -26.16 6.75
N PHE A 290 29.13 -26.21 6.81
CA PHE A 290 28.35 -27.42 6.51
C PHE A 290 28.15 -27.63 5.01
N LEU A 291 28.04 -26.54 4.25
CA LEU A 291 28.01 -26.57 2.79
C LEU A 291 29.38 -26.98 2.22
N GLU A 292 30.46 -26.38 2.72
CA GLU A 292 31.84 -26.67 2.32
C GLU A 292 32.27 -28.10 2.67
N SER A 293 31.90 -28.59 3.86
CA SER A 293 32.16 -29.98 4.25
C SER A 293 31.25 -31.01 3.57
N GLY A 294 30.30 -30.58 2.73
CA GLY A 294 29.35 -31.44 2.03
C GLY A 294 28.34 -32.14 2.93
N LYS A 295 28.26 -31.77 4.22
CA LYS A 295 27.27 -32.28 5.19
C LYS A 295 25.86 -31.77 4.86
N VAL A 296 25.76 -30.59 4.27
CA VAL A 296 24.54 -30.04 3.70
C VAL A 296 24.75 -29.92 2.20
N LYS A 297 23.88 -30.55 1.41
CA LYS A 297 23.94 -30.50 -0.06
C LYS A 297 22.70 -29.79 -0.58
N ALA A 298 22.90 -28.86 -1.52
CA ALA A 298 21.79 -28.33 -2.29
C ALA A 298 21.22 -29.45 -3.16
N VAL A 299 19.92 -29.72 -3.00
CA VAL A 299 19.19 -30.63 -3.87
C VAL A 299 18.55 -29.78 -4.96
N ILE A 300 19.14 -29.80 -6.15
CA ILE A 300 18.63 -29.12 -7.33
C ILE A 300 17.84 -30.12 -8.16
N ASP A 301 16.71 -29.66 -8.70
CA ASP A 301 15.87 -30.46 -9.59
C ASP A 301 16.67 -30.93 -10.81
N PRO A 302 16.68 -32.24 -11.15
CA PRO A 302 17.43 -32.77 -12.28
C PRO A 302 17.01 -32.22 -13.65
N LYS A 303 15.81 -31.64 -13.78
CA LYS A 303 15.38 -30.95 -15.01
C LYS A 303 15.94 -29.53 -15.12
N GLY A 304 16.48 -28.99 -14.04
CA GLY A 304 17.22 -27.73 -14.04
C GLY A 304 18.74 -27.95 -14.07
N PRO A 305 19.52 -26.85 -14.03
CA PRO A 305 19.06 -25.47 -13.93
C PRO A 305 18.51 -24.97 -15.29
N PHE A 306 17.46 -24.15 -15.24
CA PHE A 306 16.81 -23.58 -16.43
C PHE A 306 17.44 -22.22 -16.76
N PRO A 307 17.78 -21.92 -18.02
CA PRO A 307 18.16 -20.58 -18.40
C PRO A 307 17.00 -19.62 -18.18
N PHE A 308 17.28 -18.34 -17.94
CA PHE A 308 16.25 -17.32 -17.73
C PHE A 308 15.18 -17.28 -18.83
N SER A 309 15.55 -17.57 -20.08
CA SER A 309 14.62 -17.67 -21.22
C SER A 309 13.58 -18.79 -21.09
N GLN A 310 13.83 -19.79 -20.26
CA GLN A 310 12.96 -20.93 -19.99
C GLN A 310 12.23 -20.81 -18.65
N THR A 311 12.12 -19.60 -18.10
CA THR A 311 11.40 -19.36 -16.84
C THR A 311 9.98 -19.94 -16.85
N ILE A 312 9.22 -19.77 -17.95
CA ILE A 312 7.86 -20.32 -18.07
C ILE A 312 7.87 -21.86 -17.99
N GLU A 313 8.85 -22.52 -18.60
CA GLU A 313 9.01 -23.98 -18.55
C GLU A 313 9.40 -24.45 -17.15
N ALA A 314 10.30 -23.72 -16.47
CA ALA A 314 10.70 -23.99 -15.10
C ALA A 314 9.50 -23.93 -14.13
N PHE A 315 8.64 -22.91 -14.27
CA PHE A 315 7.40 -22.78 -13.50
C PHE A 315 6.39 -23.86 -13.87
N SER A 316 6.20 -24.15 -15.17
CA SER A 316 5.30 -25.22 -15.62
C SER A 316 5.72 -26.58 -15.05
N HIS A 317 7.02 -26.88 -15.02
CA HIS A 317 7.56 -28.10 -14.39
C HIS A 317 7.31 -28.12 -12.87
N LEU A 318 7.54 -27.00 -12.19
CA LEU A 318 7.28 -26.87 -10.75
C LEU A 318 5.80 -27.10 -10.41
N GLU A 319 4.89 -26.56 -11.21
CA GLU A 319 3.42 -26.69 -11.07
C GLU A 319 2.93 -28.14 -11.24
N THR A 320 3.66 -28.98 -11.98
CA THR A 320 3.32 -30.41 -12.07
C THR A 320 3.44 -31.14 -10.72
N GLY A 321 4.11 -30.53 -9.73
CA GLY A 321 4.40 -31.16 -8.44
C GLY A 321 5.44 -32.28 -8.52
N ARG A 322 6.03 -32.53 -9.69
CA ARG A 322 7.03 -33.59 -9.94
C ARG A 322 8.48 -33.13 -9.71
N ALA A 323 8.66 -31.93 -9.17
CA ALA A 323 10.00 -31.41 -8.92
C ALA A 323 10.69 -32.16 -7.78
N ILE A 324 11.93 -32.60 -8.00
CA ILE A 324 12.79 -33.32 -7.05
C ILE A 324 13.89 -32.37 -6.59
N GLY A 325 13.58 -31.49 -5.63
CA GLY A 325 14.50 -30.47 -5.12
C GLY A 325 14.12 -29.05 -5.55
N LYS A 326 15.07 -28.12 -5.48
CA LYS A 326 14.90 -26.73 -5.90
C LYS A 326 14.97 -26.64 -7.43
N VAL A 327 13.94 -26.08 -8.06
CA VAL A 327 14.02 -25.62 -9.44
C VAL A 327 14.84 -24.33 -9.46
N VAL A 328 15.97 -24.34 -10.14
CA VAL A 328 16.91 -23.21 -10.20
C VAL A 328 16.83 -22.58 -11.57
N ILE A 329 16.60 -21.27 -11.62
CA ILE A 329 16.74 -20.46 -12.83
C ILE A 329 18.07 -19.73 -12.71
N TYR A 330 18.92 -19.83 -13.72
CA TYR A 330 20.21 -19.14 -13.74
C TYR A 330 20.21 -18.01 -14.77
N PRO A 331 20.91 -16.90 -14.48
CA PRO A 331 21.07 -15.82 -15.44
C PRO A 331 21.85 -16.33 -16.67
N VAL A 332 21.38 -15.96 -17.86
CA VAL A 332 22.20 -16.12 -19.07
C VAL A 332 23.40 -15.18 -18.93
N PRO A 333 24.64 -15.62 -19.18
CA PRO A 333 25.83 -14.77 -19.05
C PRO A 333 25.76 -13.50 -19.89
#